data_AF-V7GTQ5-F1
#
_entry.id   AF-V7GTQ5-F1
#
_cell.length_a   1.000
_cell.length_b   1.000
_cell.length_c   1.000
_cell.angle_alpha   90.00
_cell.angle_beta   90.00
_cell.angle_gamma   90.00
#
_symmetry.space_group_name_H-M   'P 1'
#
loop_
_entity.id
_entity.type
_entity.pdbx_description
1 polymer ?
#
loop_
_entity_poly.entity_id
_entity_poly.type
_entity_poly.pdbx_seq_one_letter_code
_entity_poly.pdbx_strand_id
1 'polypeptide(L)'
;PISDTVAHNMARNGLLQAARCNADVVQALGLGKRIAARWQKANAKCLAANRKAGDVAGGLGAISKSLRVLLQSAILAVGAYLVVREEATAGVMIASSIMMGRALAPVDLAISSWKPFLMARQGWARLEDLLEKVPETAPVMLMPEPERELRLESVTIVPPGESKPTVTGIAFAIQAGSALGVIGPSGSGKSTLSRAIVGAWTPVAGKVRIDSASLDQWDREALGRHIGYLPQGVELFDGTIAENIARFEDDPDPEAIVAAAKAAGTHELILRFEHGYETPIGEAGSMILTLRLLSPRRKQRARTN
;
A
#
# COMPACT_ATOMS: atom_id res chain seq x y z
N PRO A 1 -24.13 -4.59 3.27
CA PRO A 1 -24.01 -4.64 1.79
C PRO A 1 -22.82 -3.85 1.26
N ILE A 2 -22.70 -2.54 1.56
CA ILE A 2 -21.58 -1.71 1.08
C ILE A 2 -20.25 -2.10 1.76
N SER A 3 -20.28 -2.40 3.06
CA SER A 3 -19.11 -2.96 3.77
C SER A 3 -18.62 -4.27 3.15
N ASP A 4 -19.56 -5.15 2.77
CA ASP A 4 -19.26 -6.44 2.14
C ASP A 4 -18.62 -6.26 0.76
N THR A 5 -19.09 -5.26 -0.01
CA THR A 5 -18.48 -4.87 -1.29
C THR A 5 -17.02 -4.49 -1.13
N VAL A 6 -16.70 -3.67 -0.13
CA VAL A 6 -15.33 -3.20 0.13
C VAL A 6 -14.43 -4.37 0.56
N ALA A 7 -14.90 -5.20 1.49
CA ALA A 7 -14.15 -6.37 1.96
C ALA A 7 -13.87 -7.38 0.82
N HIS A 8 -14.87 -7.65 -0.02
CA HIS A 8 -14.68 -8.53 -1.18
C HIS A 8 -13.78 -7.93 -2.25
N ASN A 9 -13.79 -6.61 -2.44
CA ASN A 9 -12.87 -5.93 -3.35
C ASN A 9 -11.42 -6.03 -2.85
N MET A 10 -11.18 -5.79 -1.55
CA MET A 10 -9.86 -5.97 -0.94
C MET A 10 -9.36 -7.41 -1.08
N ALA A 11 -10.20 -8.41 -0.79
CA ALA A 11 -9.83 -9.82 -0.98
C ALA A 11 -9.52 -10.16 -2.45
N ARG A 12 -10.31 -9.63 -3.39
CA ARG A 12 -10.09 -9.82 -4.83
C ARG A 12 -8.75 -9.21 -5.29
N ASN A 13 -8.46 -7.98 -4.86
CA ASN A 13 -7.23 -7.29 -5.24
C ASN A 13 -6.01 -7.93 -4.56
N GLY A 14 -6.14 -8.37 -3.30
CA GLY A 14 -5.07 -9.10 -2.61
C GLY A 14 -4.70 -10.43 -3.31
N LEU A 15 -5.70 -11.17 -3.81
CA LEU A 15 -5.44 -12.38 -4.61
C LEU A 15 -4.72 -12.07 -5.94
N LEU A 16 -5.08 -10.97 -6.61
CA LEU A 16 -4.39 -10.52 -7.82
C LEU A 16 -2.94 -10.13 -7.53
N GLN A 17 -2.72 -9.35 -6.47
CA GLN A 17 -1.39 -8.91 -6.08
C GLN A 17 -0.50 -10.11 -5.72
N ALA A 18 -1.01 -11.05 -4.91
CA ALA A 18 -0.29 -12.27 -4.58
C ALA A 18 0.04 -13.11 -5.82
N ALA A 19 -0.87 -13.20 -6.79
CA ALA A 19 -0.63 -13.90 -8.04
C ALA A 19 0.43 -13.19 -8.91
N ARG A 20 0.43 -11.84 -8.95
CA ARG A 20 1.46 -11.05 -9.65
C ARG A 20 2.84 -11.24 -9.02
N CYS A 21 2.95 -11.11 -7.69
CA CYS A 21 4.22 -11.29 -6.98
C CYS A 21 4.79 -12.71 -7.08
N ASN A 22 3.95 -13.72 -7.34
CA ASN A 22 4.37 -15.12 -7.42
C ASN A 22 4.16 -15.72 -8.82
N ALA A 23 4.20 -14.89 -9.88
CA ALA A 23 3.86 -15.30 -11.25
C ALA A 23 4.66 -16.53 -11.73
N ASP A 24 5.94 -16.61 -11.40
CA ASP A 24 6.80 -17.75 -11.76
C ASP A 24 6.32 -19.07 -11.15
N VAL A 25 5.94 -19.04 -9.86
CA VAL A 25 5.38 -20.20 -9.16
C VAL A 25 4.04 -20.60 -9.78
N VAL A 26 3.22 -19.61 -10.14
CA VAL A 26 1.94 -19.85 -10.79
C VAL A 26 2.10 -20.55 -12.13
N GLN A 27 3.07 -20.12 -12.93
CA GLN A 27 3.35 -20.68 -14.25
C GLN A 27 4.02 -22.07 -14.13
N ALA A 28 5.07 -22.19 -13.33
CA ALA A 28 5.86 -23.42 -13.18
C ALA A 28 5.03 -24.58 -12.62
N LEU A 29 4.11 -24.31 -11.69
CA LEU A 29 3.24 -25.32 -11.08
C LEU A 29 1.88 -25.47 -11.80
N GLY A 30 1.68 -24.78 -12.94
CA GLY A 30 0.42 -24.81 -13.69
C GLY A 30 -0.80 -24.38 -12.86
N LEU A 31 -0.63 -23.45 -11.92
CA LEU A 31 -1.66 -23.01 -10.99
C LEU A 31 -2.63 -22.00 -11.60
N GLY A 32 -2.35 -21.47 -12.79
CA GLY A 32 -3.12 -20.39 -13.43
C GLY A 32 -4.63 -20.61 -13.40
N LYS A 33 -5.12 -21.79 -13.81
CA LYS A 33 -6.55 -22.13 -13.78
C LYS A 33 -7.13 -22.15 -12.36
N ARG A 34 -6.39 -22.68 -11.38
CA ARG A 34 -6.83 -22.77 -9.97
C ARG A 34 -6.91 -21.40 -9.31
N ILE A 35 -5.93 -20.54 -9.58
CA ILE A 35 -5.91 -19.16 -9.08
C ILE A 35 -7.01 -18.34 -9.77
N ALA A 36 -7.19 -18.48 -11.08
CA ALA A 36 -8.27 -17.85 -11.82
C ALA A 36 -9.65 -18.24 -11.26
N ALA A 37 -9.88 -19.53 -10.97
CA ALA A 37 -11.14 -19.99 -10.36
C ALA A 37 -11.36 -19.38 -8.96
N ARG A 38 -10.30 -19.32 -8.13
CA ARG A 38 -10.36 -18.68 -6.80
C ARG A 38 -10.66 -17.19 -6.90
N TRP A 39 -10.03 -16.50 -7.84
CA TRP A 39 -10.28 -15.09 -8.13
C TRP A 39 -11.71 -14.88 -8.65
N GLN A 40 -12.19 -15.71 -9.57
CA GLN A 40 -13.57 -15.66 -10.08
C GLN A 40 -14.59 -15.82 -8.95
N LYS A 41 -14.35 -16.74 -8.00
CA LYS A 41 -15.21 -16.90 -6.82
C LYS A 41 -15.24 -15.63 -5.94
N ALA A 42 -14.09 -15.00 -5.72
CA ALA A 42 -14.02 -13.73 -4.98
C ALA A 42 -14.69 -12.58 -5.75
N ASN A 43 -14.47 -12.51 -7.06
CA ASN A 43 -15.07 -11.51 -7.94
C ASN A 43 -16.60 -11.67 -8.01
N ALA A 44 -17.12 -12.90 -8.06
CA ALA A 44 -18.56 -13.17 -8.04
C ALA A 44 -19.21 -12.69 -6.73
N LYS A 45 -18.56 -12.90 -5.58
CA LYS A 45 -19.03 -12.35 -4.28
C LYS A 45 -19.03 -10.82 -4.29
N CYS A 46 -17.96 -10.20 -4.80
CA CYS A 46 -17.86 -8.75 -4.95
C CYS A 46 -18.98 -8.20 -5.85
N LEU A 47 -19.23 -8.84 -7.00
CA LEU A 47 -20.29 -8.48 -7.94
C LEU A 47 -21.68 -8.66 -7.33
N ALA A 48 -21.93 -9.76 -6.60
CA ALA A 48 -23.21 -9.98 -5.93
C ALA A 48 -23.50 -8.92 -4.86
N ALA A 49 -22.50 -8.56 -4.04
CA ALA A 49 -22.62 -7.48 -3.06
C ALA A 49 -22.86 -6.12 -3.74
N ASN A 50 -22.12 -5.82 -4.81
CA ASN A 50 -22.30 -4.60 -5.61
C ASN A 50 -23.68 -4.52 -6.26
N ARG A 51 -24.17 -5.64 -6.80
CA ARG A 51 -25.50 -5.75 -7.40
C ARG A 51 -26.57 -5.53 -6.33
N LYS A 52 -26.51 -6.21 -5.18
CA LYS A 52 -27.46 -5.98 -4.07
C LYS A 52 -27.50 -4.53 -3.61
N ALA A 53 -26.33 -3.86 -3.51
CA ALA A 53 -26.27 -2.44 -3.17
C ALA A 53 -26.82 -1.54 -4.29
N GLY A 54 -26.59 -1.91 -5.56
CA GLY A 54 -27.09 -1.23 -6.74
C GLY A 54 -28.60 -1.38 -6.92
N ASP A 55 -29.15 -2.57 -6.70
CA ASP A 55 -30.57 -2.88 -6.87
C ASP A 55 -31.44 -2.11 -5.87
N VAL A 56 -30.97 -1.93 -4.63
CA VAL A 56 -31.67 -1.11 -3.63
C VAL A 56 -31.72 0.36 -4.06
N ALA A 57 -30.57 0.94 -4.45
CA ALA A 57 -30.50 2.32 -4.88
C ALA A 57 -31.25 2.57 -6.21
N GLY A 58 -31.08 1.66 -7.17
CA GLY A 58 -31.72 1.69 -8.47
C GLY A 58 -33.22 1.46 -8.40
N GLY A 59 -33.68 0.52 -7.56
CA GLY A 59 -35.10 0.26 -7.32
C GLY A 59 -35.81 1.46 -6.70
N LEU A 60 -35.22 2.06 -5.67
CA LEU A 60 -35.75 3.30 -5.07
C LEU A 60 -35.77 4.45 -6.09
N GLY A 61 -34.71 4.62 -6.89
CA GLY A 61 -34.65 5.62 -7.94
C GLY A 61 -35.70 5.42 -9.04
N ALA A 62 -35.93 4.17 -9.45
CA ALA A 62 -36.95 3.83 -10.45
C ALA A 62 -38.37 4.11 -9.93
N ILE A 63 -38.66 3.77 -8.68
CA ILE A 63 -39.96 4.06 -8.05
C ILE A 63 -40.18 5.58 -7.97
N SER A 64 -39.17 6.35 -7.52
CA SER A 64 -39.23 7.82 -7.46
C SER A 64 -39.54 8.42 -8.83
N LYS A 65 -38.81 7.98 -9.87
CA LYS A 65 -38.99 8.48 -11.24
C LYS A 65 -40.35 8.13 -11.82
N SER A 66 -40.83 6.89 -11.62
CA SER A 66 -42.15 6.46 -12.08
C SER A 66 -43.26 7.27 -11.40
N LEU A 67 -43.17 7.46 -10.08
CA LEU A 67 -44.10 8.28 -9.32
C LEU A 67 -44.11 9.73 -9.81
N ARG A 68 -42.95 10.29 -10.13
CA ARG A 68 -42.81 11.64 -10.70
C ARG A 68 -43.53 11.78 -12.04
N VAL A 69 -43.35 10.83 -12.96
CA VAL A 69 -44.05 10.86 -14.27
C VAL A 69 -45.56 10.73 -14.09
N LEU A 70 -46.01 9.87 -13.17
CA LEU A 70 -47.43 9.74 -12.83
C LEU A 70 -48.02 11.03 -12.26
N LEU A 71 -47.34 11.66 -11.29
CA LEU A 71 -47.74 12.95 -10.71
C LEU A 71 -47.78 14.06 -11.77
N GLN A 72 -46.80 14.11 -12.67
CA GLN A 72 -46.77 15.10 -13.74
C GLN A 72 -47.95 14.92 -14.71
N SER A 73 -48.30 13.68 -15.07
CA SER A 73 -49.48 13.38 -15.88
C SER A 73 -50.78 13.75 -15.16
N ALA A 74 -50.89 13.42 -13.86
CA ALA A 74 -52.07 13.75 -13.05
C ALA A 74 -52.29 15.27 -12.93
N ILE A 75 -51.22 16.05 -12.73
CA ILE A 75 -51.31 17.52 -12.68
C ILE A 75 -51.78 18.09 -14.02
N LEU A 76 -51.30 17.54 -15.13
CA LEU A 76 -51.74 17.98 -16.45
C LEU A 76 -53.22 17.64 -16.68
N ALA A 77 -53.66 16.45 -16.28
CA ALA A 77 -55.06 16.04 -16.39
C ALA A 77 -56.00 16.91 -15.54
N VAL A 78 -55.64 17.17 -14.27
CA VAL A 78 -56.41 18.04 -13.37
C VAL A 78 -56.37 19.50 -13.87
N GLY A 79 -55.21 19.97 -14.32
CA GLY A 79 -55.07 21.30 -14.89
C GLY A 79 -55.94 21.49 -16.13
N ALA A 80 -55.98 20.51 -17.03
CA ALA A 80 -56.85 20.54 -18.21
C ALA A 80 -58.34 20.56 -17.81
N TYR A 81 -58.74 19.77 -16.82
CA TYR A 81 -60.11 19.77 -16.28
C TYR A 81 -60.53 21.13 -15.71
N LEU A 82 -59.64 21.80 -14.95
CA LEU A 82 -59.90 23.12 -14.39
C LEU A 82 -59.97 24.23 -15.45
N VAL A 83 -59.17 24.13 -16.51
CA VAL A 83 -59.22 25.05 -17.66
C VAL A 83 -60.55 24.93 -18.40
N VAL A 84 -61.08 23.72 -18.58
CA VAL A 84 -62.39 23.49 -19.21
C VAL A 84 -63.55 24.06 -18.37
N ARG A 85 -63.39 24.12 -17.03
CA ARG A 85 -64.35 24.75 -16.11
C ARG A 85 -64.18 26.26 -15.96
N GLU A 86 -63.25 26.87 -16.70
CA GLU A 86 -62.90 28.29 -16.60
C GLU A 86 -62.39 28.72 -15.20
N GLU A 87 -61.97 27.77 -14.37
CA GLU A 87 -61.43 28.04 -13.02
C GLU A 87 -59.91 28.32 -13.05
N ALA A 88 -59.22 28.02 -14.16
CA ALA A 88 -57.78 28.23 -14.34
C ALA A 88 -57.41 28.58 -15.79
N THR A 89 -56.25 29.22 -16.00
CA THR A 89 -55.71 29.49 -17.34
C THR A 89 -54.76 28.39 -17.81
N ALA A 90 -54.62 28.23 -19.12
CA ALA A 90 -53.65 27.29 -19.71
C ALA A 90 -52.20 27.56 -19.26
N GLY A 91 -51.86 28.84 -18.97
CA GLY A 91 -50.56 29.22 -18.42
C GLY A 91 -50.30 28.65 -17.02
N VAL A 92 -51.31 28.67 -16.14
CA VAL A 92 -51.22 28.12 -14.77
C VAL A 92 -51.04 26.59 -14.82
N MET A 93 -51.71 25.90 -15.75
CA MET A 93 -51.54 24.46 -15.97
C MET A 93 -50.09 24.11 -16.34
N ILE A 94 -49.51 24.81 -17.33
CA ILE A 94 -48.13 24.56 -17.76
C ILE A 94 -47.13 24.91 -16.64
N ALA A 95 -47.31 26.05 -15.97
CA ALA A 95 -46.44 26.50 -14.88
C ALA A 95 -46.42 25.50 -13.71
N SER A 96 -47.59 24.97 -13.32
CA SER A 96 -47.72 23.98 -12.25
C SER A 96 -46.99 22.67 -12.59
N SER A 97 -47.02 22.23 -13.85
CA SER A 97 -46.32 21.01 -14.29
C SER A 97 -44.79 21.17 -14.24
N ILE A 98 -44.28 22.34 -14.63
CA ILE A 98 -42.84 22.65 -14.59
C ILE A 98 -42.37 22.78 -13.13
N MET A 99 -43.14 23.47 -12.29
CA MET A 99 -42.86 23.62 -10.87
C MET A 99 -42.79 22.26 -10.16
N MET A 100 -43.74 21.35 -10.40
CA MET A 100 -43.69 20.00 -9.83
C MET A 100 -42.44 19.24 -10.28
N GLY A 101 -42.13 19.33 -11.58
CA GLY A 101 -40.92 18.73 -12.12
C GLY A 101 -39.64 19.21 -11.45
N ARG A 102 -39.56 20.50 -11.07
CA ARG A 102 -38.42 21.08 -10.35
C ARG A 102 -38.45 20.79 -8.85
N ALA A 103 -39.62 20.71 -8.24
CA ALA A 103 -39.77 20.43 -6.81
C ALA A 103 -39.28 19.02 -6.42
N LEU A 104 -39.44 18.03 -7.31
CA LEU A 104 -38.99 16.65 -7.08
C LEU A 104 -37.51 16.40 -7.44
N ALA A 105 -36.86 17.31 -8.17
CA ALA A 105 -35.48 17.13 -8.61
C ALA A 105 -34.46 16.97 -7.47
N PRO A 106 -34.56 17.69 -6.33
CA PRO A 106 -33.66 17.48 -5.18
C PRO A 106 -33.81 16.09 -4.56
N VAL A 107 -35.01 15.51 -4.59
CA VAL A 107 -35.27 14.16 -4.06
C VAL A 107 -34.58 13.11 -4.92
N ASP A 108 -34.71 13.23 -6.25
CA ASP A 108 -34.02 12.33 -7.20
C ASP A 108 -32.49 12.43 -7.05
N LEU A 109 -31.97 13.65 -6.83
CA LEU A 109 -30.55 13.87 -6.56
C LEU A 109 -30.11 13.18 -5.26
N ALA A 110 -30.87 13.34 -4.17
CA ALA A 110 -30.56 12.71 -2.88
C ALA A 110 -30.52 11.17 -2.97
N ILE A 111 -31.47 10.56 -3.70
CA ILE A 111 -31.51 9.11 -3.92
C ILE A 111 -30.29 8.65 -4.73
N SER A 112 -29.96 9.36 -5.82
CA SER A 112 -28.84 8.98 -6.69
C SER A 112 -27.48 9.16 -6.00
N SER A 113 -27.32 10.17 -5.15
CA SER A 113 -26.11 10.45 -4.37
C SER A 113 -25.97 9.61 -3.09
N TRP A 114 -27.00 8.85 -2.69
CA TRP A 114 -26.98 8.08 -1.44
C TRP A 114 -25.85 7.02 -1.39
N LYS A 115 -25.65 6.28 -2.48
CA LYS A 115 -24.60 5.25 -2.57
C LYS A 115 -23.19 5.87 -2.53
N PRO A 116 -22.85 6.89 -3.33
CA PRO A 116 -21.59 7.62 -3.20
C PRO A 116 -21.35 8.18 -1.79
N PHE A 117 -22.38 8.74 -1.15
CA PHE A 117 -22.27 9.28 0.20
C PHE A 117 -21.89 8.20 1.23
N LEU A 118 -22.54 7.03 1.18
CA LEU A 118 -22.19 5.91 2.06
C LEU A 118 -20.77 5.39 1.81
N MET A 119 -20.32 5.35 0.55
CA MET A 119 -18.94 4.98 0.20
C MET A 119 -17.93 5.98 0.76
N ALA A 120 -18.20 7.28 0.67
CA ALA A 120 -17.36 8.33 1.23
C ALA A 120 -17.25 8.20 2.76
N ARG A 121 -18.38 8.02 3.45
CA ARG A 121 -18.41 7.82 4.91
C ARG A 121 -17.60 6.59 5.36
N GLN A 122 -17.66 5.48 4.62
CA GLN A 122 -16.84 4.30 4.92
C GLN A 122 -15.37 4.46 4.56
N GLY A 123 -15.06 5.22 3.51
CA GLY A 123 -13.69 5.63 3.21
C GLY A 123 -13.11 6.45 4.36
N TRP A 124 -13.88 7.41 4.85
CA TRP A 124 -13.50 8.29 5.96
C TRP A 124 -13.20 7.52 7.24
N ALA A 125 -14.10 6.64 7.68
CA ALA A 125 -13.91 5.85 8.91
C ALA A 125 -12.64 4.97 8.84
N ARG A 126 -12.29 4.45 7.66
CA ARG A 126 -11.05 3.68 7.49
C ARG A 126 -9.80 4.56 7.48
N LEU A 127 -9.90 5.75 6.91
CA LEU A 127 -8.81 6.71 6.93
C LEU A 127 -8.52 7.14 8.38
N GLU A 128 -9.56 7.39 9.16
CA GLU A 128 -9.47 7.73 10.59
C GLU A 128 -8.80 6.60 11.39
N ASP A 129 -9.24 5.35 11.24
CA ASP A 129 -8.63 4.18 11.89
C ASP A 129 -7.15 3.94 11.47
N LEU A 130 -6.77 4.35 10.25
CA LEU A 130 -5.37 4.28 9.80
C LEU A 130 -4.53 5.41 10.37
N LEU A 131 -5.05 6.64 10.37
CA LEU A 131 -4.35 7.81 10.90
C LEU A 131 -4.11 7.69 12.40
N GLU A 132 -5.06 7.11 13.15
CA GLU A 132 -4.91 6.85 14.59
C GLU A 132 -3.75 5.88 14.91
N LYS A 133 -3.37 5.03 13.94
CA LYS A 133 -2.26 4.07 14.08
C LYS A 133 -0.90 4.62 13.67
N VAL A 134 -0.86 5.77 13.01
CA VAL A 134 0.40 6.42 12.62
C VAL A 134 0.77 7.41 13.72
N PRO A 135 1.81 7.14 14.53
CA PRO A 135 2.21 8.07 15.58
C PRO A 135 2.66 9.39 14.95
N GLU A 136 2.32 10.52 15.58
CA GLU A 136 2.88 11.81 15.19
C GLU A 136 4.40 11.79 15.41
N THR A 137 5.16 12.09 14.36
CA THR A 137 6.60 12.27 14.46
C THR A 137 6.87 13.55 15.23
N ALA A 138 7.14 13.44 16.53
CA ALA A 138 7.56 14.58 17.32
C ALA A 138 8.87 15.16 16.73
N PRO A 139 9.03 16.49 16.64
CA PRO A 139 10.28 17.07 16.20
C PRO A 139 11.39 16.67 17.16
N VAL A 140 12.37 15.93 16.64
CA VAL A 140 13.52 15.44 17.40
C VAL A 140 14.69 16.41 17.19
N MET A 141 15.45 16.68 18.26
CA MET A 141 16.68 17.46 18.14
C MET A 141 17.70 16.72 17.26
N LEU A 142 18.27 17.39 16.27
CA LEU A 142 19.34 16.82 15.46
C LEU A 142 20.54 16.51 16.35
N MET A 143 20.93 15.24 16.34
CA MET A 143 22.10 14.75 17.05
C MET A 143 23.33 14.81 16.13
N PRO A 144 24.55 14.90 16.69
CA PRO A 144 25.77 14.77 15.91
C PRO A 144 25.86 13.37 15.28
N GLU A 145 26.78 13.22 14.31
CA GLU A 145 27.01 11.94 13.65
C GLU A 145 27.35 10.84 14.68
N PRO A 146 26.84 9.61 14.48
CA PRO A 146 27.10 8.49 15.40
C PRO A 146 28.53 7.95 15.23
N GLU A 147 29.31 7.94 16.30
CA GLU A 147 30.76 7.65 16.26
C GLU A 147 31.27 6.69 17.33
N ARG A 148 30.51 6.40 18.41
CA ARG A 148 31.06 5.77 19.62
C ARG A 148 30.63 4.33 19.83
N GLU A 149 29.34 4.08 20.01
CA GLU A 149 28.85 2.76 20.43
C GLU A 149 27.41 2.44 20.03
N LEU A 150 27.14 1.15 19.85
CA LEU A 150 25.80 0.56 19.77
C LEU A 150 25.54 -0.26 21.03
N ARG A 151 24.45 0.01 21.74
CA ARG A 151 24.08 -0.68 22.97
C ARG A 151 22.64 -1.20 22.94
N LEU A 152 22.46 -2.45 23.31
CA LEU A 152 21.16 -3.07 23.52
C LEU A 152 20.94 -3.29 25.02
N GLU A 153 19.80 -2.85 25.52
CA GLU A 153 19.43 -2.90 26.94
C GLU A 153 18.21 -3.81 27.12
N SER A 154 18.44 -5.10 27.38
CA SER A 154 17.41 -6.11 27.64
C SER A 154 16.28 -6.15 26.60
N VAL A 155 16.68 -6.06 25.33
CA VAL A 155 15.79 -5.93 24.17
C VAL A 155 14.95 -7.19 23.98
N THR A 156 13.64 -7.01 23.91
CA THR A 156 12.65 -8.04 23.60
C THR A 156 11.82 -7.62 22.39
N ILE A 157 11.68 -8.50 21.40
CA ILE A 157 11.08 -8.19 20.10
C ILE A 157 9.99 -9.22 19.79
N VAL A 158 8.81 -8.70 19.48
CA VAL A 158 7.68 -9.46 18.94
C VAL A 158 7.50 -9.02 17.48
N PRO A 159 7.62 -9.92 16.50
CA PRO A 159 7.38 -9.58 15.10
C PRO A 159 5.98 -8.99 14.91
N PRO A 160 5.81 -8.00 14.01
CA PRO A 160 4.49 -7.46 13.69
C PRO A 160 3.52 -8.57 13.26
N GLY A 161 2.37 -8.66 13.92
CA GLY A 161 1.35 -9.68 13.65
C GLY A 161 1.51 -11.00 14.41
N GLU A 162 2.58 -11.16 15.19
CA GLU A 162 2.76 -12.29 16.10
C GLU A 162 2.42 -11.90 17.55
N SER A 163 2.08 -12.89 18.38
CA SER A 163 1.81 -12.69 19.81
C SER A 163 2.95 -13.16 20.72
N LYS A 164 3.91 -13.92 20.19
CA LYS A 164 5.02 -14.49 20.95
C LYS A 164 6.33 -13.75 20.62
N PRO A 165 7.15 -13.44 21.64
CA PRO A 165 8.45 -12.83 21.38
C PRO A 165 9.39 -13.85 20.70
N THR A 166 10.08 -13.42 19.65
CA THR A 166 11.11 -14.22 18.98
C THR A 166 12.49 -13.99 19.60
N VAL A 167 12.70 -12.79 20.16
CA VAL A 167 13.94 -12.38 20.80
C VAL A 167 13.59 -11.84 22.18
N THR A 168 14.26 -12.30 23.24
CA THR A 168 13.95 -11.93 24.63
C THR A 168 15.20 -11.56 25.41
N GLY A 169 15.19 -10.37 26.01
CA GLY A 169 16.19 -9.95 27.01
C GLY A 169 17.62 -9.82 26.49
N ILE A 170 17.85 -9.55 25.20
CA ILE A 170 19.21 -9.40 24.66
C ILE A 170 19.84 -8.11 25.17
N ALA A 171 21.01 -8.21 25.78
CA ALA A 171 21.80 -7.07 26.24
C ALA A 171 23.27 -7.24 25.86
N PHE A 172 23.82 -6.26 25.14
CA PHE A 172 25.25 -6.17 24.82
C PHE A 172 25.61 -4.75 24.36
N ALA A 173 26.90 -4.43 24.33
CA ALA A 173 27.42 -3.19 23.77
C ALA A 173 28.55 -3.49 22.77
N ILE A 174 28.63 -2.69 21.72
CA ILE A 174 29.66 -2.76 20.66
C ILE A 174 30.25 -1.37 20.50
N GLN A 175 31.57 -1.27 20.56
CA GLN A 175 32.29 -0.02 20.28
C GLN A 175 32.48 0.16 18.76
N ALA A 176 32.55 1.41 18.32
CA ALA A 176 32.78 1.75 16.92
C ALA A 176 34.05 1.07 16.37
N GLY A 177 34.01 0.68 15.10
CA GLY A 177 35.06 -0.10 14.44
C GLY A 177 35.07 -1.60 14.75
N SER A 178 34.19 -2.08 15.65
CA SER A 178 34.07 -3.51 15.95
C SER A 178 33.14 -4.22 14.96
N ALA A 179 33.38 -5.52 14.76
CA ALA A 179 32.49 -6.39 13.98
C ALA A 179 31.84 -7.45 14.89
N LEU A 180 30.51 -7.58 14.84
CA LEU A 180 29.76 -8.62 15.55
C LEU A 180 29.19 -9.65 14.57
N GLY A 181 29.55 -10.92 14.77
CA GLY A 181 28.91 -12.05 14.11
C GLY A 181 27.78 -12.64 14.95
N VAL A 182 26.56 -12.69 14.41
CA VAL A 182 25.41 -13.35 15.07
C VAL A 182 25.11 -14.66 14.35
N ILE A 183 25.36 -15.79 15.03
CA ILE A 183 25.25 -17.13 14.46
C ILE A 183 24.20 -17.93 15.22
N GLY A 184 23.43 -18.75 14.49
CA GLY A 184 22.41 -19.61 15.08
C GLY A 184 21.56 -20.30 14.01
N PRO A 185 20.77 -21.32 14.38
CA PRO A 185 19.92 -22.06 13.45
C PRO A 185 18.89 -21.16 12.75
N SER A 186 18.36 -21.60 11.62
CA SER A 186 17.27 -20.86 10.95
C SER A 186 16.08 -20.67 11.90
N GLY A 187 15.46 -19.50 11.88
CA GLY A 187 14.35 -19.17 12.78
C GLY A 187 14.75 -18.71 14.20
N SER A 188 16.04 -18.67 14.54
CA SER A 188 16.51 -18.23 15.88
C SER A 188 16.37 -16.73 16.18
N GLY A 189 15.65 -15.96 15.36
CA GLY A 189 15.45 -14.51 15.57
C GLY A 189 16.58 -13.59 15.10
N LYS A 190 17.59 -14.08 14.36
CA LYS A 190 18.72 -13.23 13.86
C LYS A 190 18.25 -12.04 13.01
N SER A 191 17.39 -12.30 12.03
CA SER A 191 16.84 -11.26 11.17
C SER A 191 15.87 -10.34 11.93
N THR A 192 15.23 -10.86 12.99
CA THR A 192 14.39 -10.07 13.90
C THR A 192 15.24 -9.08 14.71
N LEU A 193 16.38 -9.56 15.24
CA LEU A 193 17.34 -8.73 15.97
C LEU A 193 17.94 -7.65 15.06
N SER A 194 18.36 -7.99 13.84
CA SER A 194 18.94 -6.99 12.93
C SER A 194 17.94 -5.89 12.56
N ARG A 195 16.66 -6.24 12.34
CA ARG A 195 15.59 -5.26 12.12
C ARG A 195 15.36 -4.33 13.29
N ALA A 196 15.49 -4.80 14.52
CA ALA A 196 15.39 -3.94 15.69
C ALA A 196 16.61 -3.02 15.83
N ILE A 197 17.82 -3.52 15.54
CA ILE A 197 19.05 -2.72 15.60
C ILE A 197 19.01 -1.54 14.64
N VAL A 198 18.55 -1.74 13.40
CA VAL A 198 18.40 -0.66 12.40
C VAL A 198 17.13 0.17 12.61
N GLY A 199 16.38 -0.07 13.69
CA GLY A 199 15.13 0.61 13.99
C GLY A 199 13.96 0.24 13.09
N ALA A 200 14.08 -0.69 12.14
CA ALA A 200 12.95 -1.11 11.32
C ALA A 200 11.78 -1.63 12.17
N TRP A 201 12.07 -2.33 13.27
CA TRP A 201 11.06 -2.77 14.26
C TRP A 201 11.36 -2.20 15.64
N THR A 202 10.32 -1.67 16.30
CA THR A 202 10.43 -1.18 17.69
C THR A 202 10.36 -2.35 18.68
N PRO A 203 11.32 -2.50 19.61
CA PRO A 203 11.23 -3.47 20.69
C PRO A 203 9.99 -3.25 21.55
N VAL A 204 9.39 -4.34 22.05
CA VAL A 204 8.27 -4.27 23.02
C VAL A 204 8.74 -4.04 24.45
N ALA A 205 10.01 -4.37 24.73
CA ALA A 205 10.68 -4.07 26.00
C ALA A 205 12.18 -3.87 25.75
N GLY A 206 12.82 -3.09 26.62
CA GLY A 206 14.21 -2.69 26.46
C GLY A 206 14.41 -1.57 25.45
N LYS A 207 15.67 -1.16 25.23
CA LYS A 207 16.01 -0.10 24.27
C LYS A 207 17.24 -0.46 23.44
N VAL A 208 17.25 0.02 22.20
CA VAL A 208 18.44 0.07 21.34
C VAL A 208 18.95 1.51 21.36
N ARG A 209 20.23 1.70 21.63
CA ARG A 209 20.89 3.00 21.74
C ARG A 209 22.09 3.08 20.82
N ILE A 210 22.24 4.22 20.16
CA ILE A 210 23.43 4.62 19.42
C ILE A 210 23.97 5.85 20.14
N ASP A 211 25.24 5.80 20.55
CA ASP A 211 25.92 6.87 21.30
C ASP A 211 25.12 7.34 22.53
N SER A 212 24.63 6.38 23.32
CA SER A 212 23.75 6.58 24.49
C SER A 212 22.34 7.11 24.21
N ALA A 213 22.03 7.63 23.02
CA ALA A 213 20.67 8.04 22.65
C ALA A 213 19.87 6.86 22.11
N SER A 214 18.62 6.70 22.55
CA SER A 214 17.76 5.64 22.05
C SER A 214 17.22 5.97 20.65
N LEU A 215 16.90 4.96 19.84
CA LEU A 215 16.49 5.15 18.44
C LEU A 215 15.26 6.07 18.27
N ASP A 216 14.38 6.17 19.27
CA ASP A 216 13.25 7.11 19.33
C ASP A 216 13.67 8.59 19.51
N GLN A 217 14.92 8.83 19.88
CA GLN A 217 15.52 10.16 20.08
C GLN A 217 16.40 10.60 18.90
N TRP A 218 16.46 9.80 17.83
CA TRP A 218 17.16 10.17 16.60
C TRP A 218 16.17 10.61 15.54
N ASP A 219 16.55 11.62 14.75
CA ASP A 219 15.89 11.86 13.47
C ASP A 219 16.18 10.69 12.51
N ARG A 220 15.11 10.13 11.93
CA ARG A 220 15.19 8.92 11.10
C ARG A 220 15.94 9.14 9.79
N GLU A 221 15.76 10.31 9.17
CA GLU A 221 16.37 10.63 7.89
C GLU A 221 17.86 10.90 8.06
N ALA A 222 18.22 11.69 9.08
CA ALA A 222 19.61 11.95 9.45
C ALA A 222 20.34 10.65 9.83
N LEU A 223 19.76 9.84 10.73
CA LEU A 223 20.37 8.57 11.15
C LEU A 223 20.48 7.57 9.99
N GLY A 224 19.51 7.56 9.06
CA GLY A 224 19.48 6.67 7.92
C GLY A 224 20.70 6.79 6.99
N ARG A 225 21.33 7.97 6.94
CA ARG A 225 22.58 8.21 6.17
C ARG A 225 23.77 7.42 6.71
N HIS A 226 23.78 7.17 8.02
CA HIS A 226 24.87 6.45 8.71
C HIS A 226 24.60 4.94 8.85
N ILE A 227 23.43 4.45 8.44
CA ILE A 227 23.05 3.04 8.52
C ILE A 227 23.07 2.40 7.13
N GLY A 228 23.80 1.28 7.01
CA GLY A 228 23.71 0.35 5.89
C GLY A 228 22.91 -0.89 6.28
N TYR A 229 21.80 -1.16 5.60
CA TYR A 229 20.97 -2.35 5.85
C TYR A 229 20.77 -3.16 4.58
N LEU A 230 21.18 -4.44 4.61
CA LEU A 230 20.95 -5.40 3.53
C LEU A 230 19.94 -6.47 4.01
N PRO A 231 18.66 -6.38 3.61
CA PRO A 231 17.67 -7.40 3.95
C PRO A 231 17.96 -8.73 3.24
N GLN A 232 17.42 -9.82 3.79
CA GLN A 232 17.58 -11.17 3.21
C GLN A 232 16.92 -11.31 1.83
N GLY A 233 15.80 -10.62 1.61
CA GLY A 233 15.20 -10.43 0.28
C GLY A 233 15.48 -9.01 -0.17
N VAL A 234 16.21 -8.85 -1.27
CA VAL A 234 16.52 -7.54 -1.85
C VAL A 234 15.48 -7.25 -2.92
N GLU A 235 14.72 -6.20 -2.71
CA GLU A 235 13.85 -5.60 -3.72
C GLU A 235 14.47 -4.25 -4.09
N LEU A 236 14.48 -3.95 -5.39
CA LEU A 236 14.92 -2.65 -5.90
C LEU A 236 13.66 -1.84 -6.23
N PHE A 237 13.75 -0.54 -6.03
CA PHE A 237 12.66 0.38 -6.34
C PHE A 237 12.65 0.68 -7.84
N ASP A 238 11.46 1.03 -8.34
CA ASP A 238 11.33 1.51 -9.72
C ASP A 238 12.13 2.82 -9.88
N GLY A 239 12.86 2.92 -10.98
CA GLY A 239 13.91 3.93 -11.18
C GLY A 239 15.12 3.36 -11.92
N THR A 240 16.21 4.10 -11.96
CA THR A 240 17.49 3.67 -12.55
C THR A 240 18.39 2.97 -11.53
N ILE A 241 19.47 2.34 -12.04
CA ILE A 241 20.52 1.77 -11.18
C ILE A 241 21.19 2.88 -10.35
N ALA A 242 21.47 4.04 -10.96
CA ALA A 242 22.04 5.19 -10.27
C ALA A 242 21.15 5.64 -9.10
N GLU A 243 19.85 5.85 -9.35
CA GLU A 243 18.89 6.30 -8.34
C GLU A 243 18.81 5.34 -7.15
N ASN A 244 18.80 4.02 -7.41
CA ASN A 244 18.78 3.03 -6.33
C ASN A 244 20.09 3.01 -5.51
N ILE A 245 21.26 3.18 -6.14
CA ILE A 245 22.54 3.26 -5.44
C ILE A 245 22.61 4.54 -4.60
N ALA A 246 22.17 5.66 -5.18
CA ALA A 246 22.06 6.98 -4.54
C ALA A 246 20.95 7.08 -3.49
N ARG A 247 20.15 6.01 -3.30
CA ARG A 247 19.01 5.99 -2.38
C ARG A 247 17.99 7.11 -2.66
N PHE A 248 17.85 7.52 -3.93
CA PHE A 248 16.96 8.59 -4.40
C PHE A 248 17.20 9.95 -3.74
N GLU A 249 18.46 10.28 -3.41
CA GLU A 249 18.84 11.66 -3.06
C GLU A 249 18.62 12.59 -4.28
N ASP A 250 18.15 13.82 -4.03
CA ASP A 250 17.80 14.78 -5.08
C ASP A 250 19.00 15.25 -5.93
N ASP A 251 20.19 15.35 -5.32
CA ASP A 251 21.45 15.77 -5.96
C ASP A 251 22.60 14.84 -5.53
N PRO A 252 22.64 13.60 -6.04
CA PRO A 252 23.62 12.62 -5.60
C PRO A 252 24.95 12.80 -6.33
N ASP A 253 26.06 12.67 -5.59
CA ASP A 253 27.41 12.73 -6.17
C ASP A 253 27.67 11.52 -7.10
N PRO A 254 27.88 11.74 -8.42
CA PRO A 254 28.17 10.66 -9.37
C PRO A 254 29.44 9.87 -9.01
N GLU A 255 30.45 10.51 -8.42
CA GLU A 255 31.68 9.82 -8.04
C GLU A 255 31.43 8.84 -6.88
N ALA A 256 30.63 9.25 -5.89
CA ALA A 256 30.20 8.39 -4.79
C ALA A 256 29.40 7.18 -5.28
N ILE A 257 28.50 7.36 -6.26
CA ILE A 257 27.73 6.25 -6.88
C ILE A 257 28.68 5.23 -7.53
N VAL A 258 29.64 5.71 -8.31
CA VAL A 258 30.62 4.84 -8.97
C VAL A 258 31.53 4.14 -7.95
N ALA A 259 31.97 4.85 -6.92
CA ALA A 259 32.78 4.30 -5.84
C ALA A 259 32.02 3.18 -5.09
N ALA A 260 30.74 3.40 -4.75
CA ALA A 260 29.90 2.41 -4.10
C ALA A 260 29.71 1.16 -4.97
N ALA A 261 29.46 1.32 -6.27
CA ALA A 261 29.35 0.20 -7.21
C ALA A 261 30.66 -0.58 -7.38
N LYS A 262 31.81 0.10 -7.36
CA LYS A 262 33.13 -0.55 -7.39
C LYS A 262 33.38 -1.33 -6.10
N ALA A 263 33.08 -0.76 -4.93
CA ALA A 263 33.19 -1.43 -3.64
C ALA A 263 32.28 -2.67 -3.54
N ALA A 264 31.08 -2.61 -4.13
CA ALA A 264 30.17 -3.74 -4.23
C ALA A 264 30.55 -4.77 -5.32
N GLY A 265 31.55 -4.48 -6.16
CA GLY A 265 31.98 -5.34 -7.26
C GLY A 265 30.98 -5.42 -8.43
N THR A 266 30.09 -4.44 -8.56
CA THR A 266 29.02 -4.42 -9.58
C THR A 266 29.28 -3.44 -10.72
N HIS A 267 30.27 -2.55 -10.63
CA HIS A 267 30.58 -1.55 -11.66
C HIS A 267 30.68 -2.14 -13.07
N GLU A 268 31.51 -3.18 -13.24
CA GLU A 268 31.70 -3.87 -14.53
C GLU A 268 30.46 -4.59 -15.04
N LEU A 269 29.54 -4.97 -14.14
CA LEU A 269 28.25 -5.54 -14.52
C LEU A 269 27.30 -4.44 -15.01
N ILE A 270 27.26 -3.32 -14.30
CA ILE A 270 26.39 -2.18 -14.61
C ILE A 270 26.72 -1.63 -16.00
N LEU A 271 28.00 -1.47 -16.33
CA LEU A 271 28.45 -0.98 -17.64
C LEU A 271 28.13 -1.91 -18.82
N ARG A 272 27.71 -3.16 -18.57
CA ARG A 272 27.28 -4.09 -19.63
C ARG A 272 25.82 -3.92 -20.03
N PHE A 273 25.03 -3.22 -19.23
CA PHE A 273 23.67 -2.87 -19.64
C PHE A 273 23.71 -1.78 -20.71
N GLU A 274 22.71 -1.77 -21.58
CA GLU A 274 22.61 -0.84 -22.73
C GLU A 274 22.75 0.64 -22.32
N HIS A 275 22.21 0.99 -21.15
CA HIS A 275 22.21 2.36 -20.63
C HIS A 275 23.13 2.54 -19.41
N GLY A 276 23.98 1.54 -19.08
CA GLY A 276 24.87 1.63 -17.93
C GLY A 276 24.13 1.89 -16.62
N TYR A 277 24.52 2.95 -15.91
CA TYR A 277 23.89 3.39 -14.66
C TYR A 277 22.46 3.94 -14.84
N GLU A 278 22.12 4.43 -16.03
CA GLU A 278 20.79 4.92 -16.38
C GLU A 278 19.83 3.80 -16.78
N THR A 279 20.25 2.53 -16.64
CA THR A 279 19.39 1.39 -16.97
C THR A 279 18.19 1.36 -16.04
N PRO A 280 16.96 1.39 -16.57
CA PRO A 280 15.75 1.30 -15.75
C PRO A 280 15.61 -0.13 -15.17
N ILE A 281 15.24 -0.19 -13.89
CA ILE A 281 15.11 -1.44 -13.14
C ILE A 281 13.71 -2.08 -13.32
N GLY A 282 12.68 -1.24 -13.50
CA GLY A 282 11.27 -1.62 -13.62
C GLY A 282 10.62 -2.04 -12.28
N GLU A 283 9.31 -2.27 -12.31
CA GLU A 283 8.49 -2.61 -11.13
C GLU A 283 9.11 -3.78 -10.33
N ALA A 284 9.41 -3.53 -9.05
CA ALA A 284 9.99 -4.47 -8.07
C ALA A 284 11.29 -5.18 -8.50
N GLY A 285 12.17 -4.54 -9.28
CA GLY A 285 13.46 -5.16 -9.62
C GLY A 285 13.41 -6.16 -10.77
N SER A 286 12.24 -6.32 -11.41
CA SER A 286 11.95 -7.46 -12.29
C SER A 286 12.84 -7.54 -13.54
N MET A 287 13.33 -6.43 -14.09
CA MET A 287 14.25 -6.50 -15.25
C MET A 287 15.65 -6.97 -14.85
N ILE A 288 16.16 -6.58 -13.67
CA ILE A 288 17.55 -6.86 -13.27
C ILE A 288 17.68 -8.22 -12.58
N LEU A 289 16.71 -8.64 -11.78
CA LEU A 289 16.70 -9.98 -11.16
C LEU A 289 16.58 -11.10 -12.21
N THR A 290 15.84 -10.87 -13.28
CA THR A 290 15.71 -11.82 -14.41
C THR A 290 17.03 -12.00 -15.15
N LEU A 291 17.83 -10.93 -15.30
CA LEU A 291 19.14 -10.99 -15.93
C LEU A 291 20.18 -11.79 -15.11
N ARG A 292 20.03 -11.87 -13.78
CA ARG A 292 20.86 -12.73 -12.93
C ARG A 292 20.63 -14.23 -13.17
N LEU A 293 19.43 -14.62 -13.63
CA LEU A 293 19.11 -16.00 -14.00
C LEU A 293 19.53 -16.36 -15.43
N LEU A 294 19.68 -15.36 -16.32
CA LEU A 294 20.08 -15.57 -17.71
C LEU A 294 21.59 -15.49 -17.95
N SER A 295 22.40 -15.15 -16.94
CA SER A 295 23.87 -15.24 -17.04
C SER A 295 24.32 -16.70 -16.84
N PRO A 296 24.83 -17.40 -17.87
CA PRO A 296 25.43 -18.71 -17.67
C PRO A 296 26.83 -18.52 -17.10
N ARG A 297 27.15 -19.28 -16.03
CA ARG A 297 28.47 -19.55 -15.41
C ARG A 297 28.81 -18.75 -14.15
N ARG A 298 28.64 -19.42 -12.99
CA ARG A 298 29.68 -19.67 -11.97
C ARG A 298 29.09 -20.49 -10.80
N LYS A 299 28.74 -21.75 -11.04
CA LYS A 299 28.58 -22.78 -9.99
C LYS A 299 29.46 -23.99 -10.33
N GLN A 300 30.78 -23.82 -10.33
CA GLN A 300 31.69 -24.98 -10.41
C GLN A 300 33.15 -24.77 -9.97
N ARG A 301 33.49 -23.75 -9.17
CA ARG A 301 34.81 -23.63 -8.55
C ARG A 301 34.71 -23.26 -7.07
N ALA A 302 34.32 -24.23 -6.25
CA ALA A 302 34.52 -24.23 -4.80
C ALA A 302 34.44 -25.66 -4.23
N ARG A 303 34.92 -26.65 -5.00
CA ARG A 303 35.14 -28.04 -4.58
C ARG A 303 36.31 -28.61 -5.39
N THR A 304 37.51 -28.10 -5.13
CA THR A 304 38.83 -28.74 -5.32
C THR A 304 39.92 -27.69 -5.11
N ASN A 305 40.34 -27.54 -3.86
CA ASN A 305 41.73 -27.59 -3.39
C ASN A 305 41.71 -27.44 -1.88
#